data_AF-A0A1Y5DSH7-F1
#
_entry.id   AF-A0A1Y5DSH7-F1
#
_cell.length_a   1.000
_cell.length_b   1.000
_cell.length_c   1.000
_cell.angle_alpha   90.00
_cell.angle_beta   90.00
_cell.angle_gamma   90.00
#
_symmetry.space_group_name_H-M   'P 1'
#
loop_
_entity.id
_entity.type
_entity.pdbx_description
1 polymer ?
#
loop_
_entity_poly.entity_id
_entity_poly.type
_entity_poly.pdbx_seq_one_letter_code
_entity_poly.pdbx_strand_id
1 'polypeptide(L)'
;MTTSSSVNPDLDWSQVRETVRLLNLAVAQTEMSMKEGDESVDTLTDAFTTMVARVQVIEKMAKSEEEIDTKQIIEQCEAVSDEMHHVIQAFQFYDKLSQRLSHVSHSLDALGNLVSDSGRLYNPTEWSILQEKIISKYSMPAEHHMFEMVMQGKSVDEILKHVVPEVKSKDDDVELF
;
A
#
# COMPACT_ATOMS: atom_id res chain seq x y z
N MET A 1 -22.75 -12.49 -33.78
CA MET A 1 -23.24 -11.10 -33.71
C MET A 1 -24.71 -11.16 -33.34
N THR A 2 -25.03 -11.06 -32.06
CA THR A 2 -26.41 -11.02 -31.58
C THR A 2 -26.92 -9.59 -31.65
N THR A 3 -28.03 -9.39 -32.34
CA THR A 3 -28.64 -8.09 -32.60
C THR A 3 -29.32 -7.54 -31.35
N SER A 4 -28.83 -6.39 -30.88
CA SER A 4 -29.44 -5.54 -29.86
C SER A 4 -30.85 -5.09 -30.29
N SER A 5 -31.81 -5.09 -29.36
CA SER A 5 -33.16 -4.54 -29.58
C SER A 5 -33.41 -3.36 -28.64
N SER A 6 -34.21 -2.40 -29.12
CA SER A 6 -34.41 -1.05 -28.56
C SER A 6 -35.08 -0.97 -27.18
N VAL A 7 -35.35 -2.08 -26.50
CA VAL A 7 -36.05 -2.12 -25.20
C VAL A 7 -35.14 -2.58 -24.04
N ASN A 8 -33.95 -3.11 -24.31
CA ASN A 8 -32.95 -3.40 -23.28
C ASN A 8 -31.56 -3.54 -23.94
N PRO A 9 -30.69 -2.52 -23.86
CA PRO A 9 -29.33 -2.63 -24.39
C PRO A 9 -28.49 -3.52 -23.46
N ASP A 10 -27.77 -4.48 -24.06
CA ASP A 10 -26.88 -5.40 -23.35
C ASP A 10 -25.83 -4.61 -22.54
N LEU A 11 -25.91 -4.72 -21.21
CA LEU A 11 -24.83 -4.32 -20.32
C LEU A 11 -23.58 -5.08 -20.77
N ASP A 12 -22.51 -4.37 -21.10
CA ASP A 12 -21.24 -5.03 -21.38
C ASP A 12 -20.66 -5.57 -20.07
N TRP A 13 -21.05 -6.81 -19.74
CA TRP A 13 -20.63 -7.53 -18.53
C TRP A 13 -19.12 -7.68 -18.42
N SER A 14 -18.35 -7.45 -19.50
CA SER A 14 -16.90 -7.38 -19.44
C SER A 14 -16.42 -6.22 -18.57
N GLN A 15 -17.01 -5.02 -18.74
CA GLN A 15 -16.67 -3.80 -18.01
C GLN A 15 -16.95 -3.91 -16.51
N VAL A 16 -18.10 -4.51 -16.17
CA VAL A 16 -18.46 -4.80 -14.78
C VAL A 16 -17.44 -5.76 -14.16
N ARG A 17 -17.13 -6.85 -14.87
CA ARG A 17 -16.19 -7.87 -14.40
C ARG A 17 -14.77 -7.33 -14.24
N GLU A 18 -14.32 -6.48 -15.16
CA GLU A 18 -13.01 -5.82 -15.11
C GLU A 18 -12.92 -4.85 -13.93
N THR A 19 -13.95 -4.02 -13.73
CA THR A 19 -14.03 -3.10 -12.59
C THR A 19 -14.02 -3.86 -11.26
N VAL A 20 -14.77 -4.96 -11.15
CA VAL A 20 -14.76 -5.81 -9.95
C VAL A 20 -13.39 -6.44 -9.72
N ARG A 21 -12.68 -6.85 -10.78
CA ARG A 21 -11.31 -7.39 -10.66
C ARG A 21 -10.31 -6.32 -10.23
N LEU A 22 -10.43 -5.08 -10.71
CA LEU A 22 -9.62 -3.96 -10.24
C LEU A 22 -9.79 -3.74 -8.73
N LEU A 23 -11.04 -3.76 -8.25
CA LEU A 23 -11.34 -3.61 -6.83
C LEU A 23 -10.80 -4.78 -6.00
N ASN A 24 -10.90 -6.01 -6.49
CA ASN A 24 -10.32 -7.17 -5.81
C ASN A 24 -8.78 -7.08 -5.73
N LEU A 25 -8.12 -6.56 -6.77
CA LEU A 25 -6.69 -6.29 -6.74
C LEU A 25 -6.34 -5.24 -5.69
N ALA A 26 -7.10 -4.14 -5.62
CA ALA A 26 -6.90 -3.08 -4.63
C ALA A 26 -7.09 -3.59 -3.18
N VAL A 27 -8.07 -4.46 -2.96
CA VAL A 27 -8.26 -5.14 -1.66
C VAL A 27 -7.07 -6.04 -1.34
N ALA A 28 -6.61 -6.86 -2.28
CA ALA A 28 -5.46 -7.74 -2.06
C ALA A 28 -4.16 -6.95 -1.78
N GLN A 29 -3.97 -5.80 -2.42
CA GLN A 29 -2.85 -4.89 -2.11
C GLN A 29 -2.97 -4.29 -0.71
N THR A 30 -4.19 -4.02 -0.24
CA THR A 30 -4.43 -3.56 1.14
C THR A 30 -4.09 -4.66 2.15
N GLU A 31 -4.49 -5.91 1.89
CA GLU A 31 -4.12 -7.06 2.71
C GLU A 31 -2.61 -7.28 2.76
N MET A 32 -1.92 -7.11 1.62
CA MET A 32 -0.45 -7.18 1.56
C MET A 32 0.21 -6.09 2.40
N SER A 33 -0.25 -4.84 2.31
CA SER A 33 0.27 -3.76 3.16
C SER A 33 -0.02 -3.95 4.64
N MET A 34 -1.13 -4.60 5.00
CA MET A 34 -1.39 -4.94 6.39
C MET A 34 -0.36 -5.94 6.91
N LYS A 35 0.02 -6.93 6.08
CA LYS A 35 1.06 -7.90 6.42
C LYS A 35 2.46 -7.27 6.50
N GLU A 36 2.79 -6.33 5.60
CA GLU A 36 4.00 -5.52 5.71
C GLU A 36 4.00 -4.66 7.00
N GLY A 37 2.82 -4.22 7.43
CA GLY A 37 2.62 -3.53 8.69
C GLY A 37 2.98 -4.38 9.90
N ASP A 38 2.63 -5.67 9.92
CA ASP A 38 3.03 -6.59 11.01
C ASP A 38 4.56 -6.67 11.13
N GLU A 39 5.28 -6.83 10.00
CA GLU A 39 6.76 -6.84 9.96
C GLU A 39 7.35 -5.50 10.46
N SER A 40 6.69 -4.38 10.14
CA SER A 40 7.10 -3.06 10.59
C SER A 40 6.86 -2.84 12.09
N VAL A 41 5.80 -3.42 12.66
CA VAL A 41 5.53 -3.36 14.12
C VAL A 41 6.58 -4.14 14.91
N ASP A 42 7.01 -5.30 14.40
CA ASP A 42 8.11 -6.05 14.99
C ASP A 42 9.40 -5.21 14.96
N THR A 43 9.70 -4.57 13.83
CA THR A 43 10.85 -3.65 13.67
C THR A 43 10.79 -2.48 14.66
N LEU A 44 9.62 -1.87 14.85
CA LEU A 44 9.42 -0.80 15.83
C LEU A 44 9.72 -1.31 17.25
N THR A 45 9.26 -2.51 17.59
CA THR A 45 9.45 -3.10 18.92
C THR A 45 10.93 -3.36 19.20
N ASP A 46 11.66 -3.89 18.22
CA ASP A 46 13.10 -4.14 18.31
C ASP A 46 13.90 -2.84 18.41
N ALA A 47 13.56 -1.84 17.61
CA ALA A 47 14.20 -0.52 17.65
C ALA A 47 13.99 0.17 19.00
N PHE A 48 12.77 0.16 19.55
CA PHE A 48 12.50 0.71 20.89
C PHE A 48 13.27 -0.03 21.98
N THR A 49 13.30 -1.36 21.94
CA THR A 49 14.06 -2.18 22.90
C THR A 49 15.55 -1.86 22.83
N THR A 50 16.09 -1.72 21.62
CA THR A 50 17.48 -1.34 21.38
C THR A 50 17.78 0.06 21.91
N MET A 51 16.95 1.06 21.59
CA MET A 51 17.12 2.42 22.11
C MET A 51 17.12 2.46 23.65
N VAL A 52 16.19 1.74 24.30
CA VAL A 52 16.15 1.64 25.76
C VAL A 52 17.46 1.04 26.32
N ALA A 53 17.95 -0.05 25.71
CA ALA A 53 19.19 -0.68 26.13
C ALA A 53 20.40 0.27 25.96
N ARG A 54 20.46 1.02 24.86
CA ARG A 54 21.52 2.02 24.60
C ARG A 54 21.49 3.15 25.63
N VAL A 55 20.30 3.67 25.96
CA VAL A 55 20.14 4.70 26.99
C VAL A 55 20.55 4.18 28.38
N GLN A 56 20.23 2.92 28.71
CA GLN A 56 20.68 2.31 29.97
C GLN A 56 22.21 2.15 30.04
N VAL A 57 22.87 1.85 28.91
CA VAL A 57 24.35 1.80 28.84
C VAL A 57 24.93 3.20 29.10
N ILE A 58 24.38 4.24 28.47
CA ILE A 58 24.80 5.63 28.70
C ILE A 58 24.61 6.00 30.17
N GLU A 59 23.46 5.67 30.76
CA GLU A 59 23.17 5.95 32.17
C GLU A 59 24.20 5.27 33.10
N LYS A 60 24.54 4.00 32.82
CA LYS A 60 25.52 3.24 33.60
C LYS A 60 26.93 3.85 33.49
N MET A 61 27.32 4.30 32.30
CA MET A 61 28.60 4.98 32.08
C MET A 61 28.67 6.31 32.84
N ALA A 62 27.59 7.11 32.77
CA ALA A 62 27.52 8.40 33.44
C ALA A 62 27.50 8.28 34.99
N LYS A 63 27.00 7.17 35.53
CA LYS A 63 26.96 6.89 36.98
C LYS A 63 28.22 6.20 37.51
N SER A 64 29.12 5.76 36.64
CA SER A 64 30.34 5.08 37.06
C SER A 64 31.31 6.07 37.73
N GLU A 65 32.04 5.63 38.75
CA GLU A 65 33.13 6.41 39.36
C GLU A 65 34.42 6.40 38.53
N GLU A 66 34.45 5.65 37.42
CA GLU A 66 35.55 5.61 36.46
C GLU A 66 35.55 6.84 35.53
N GLU A 67 36.69 7.10 34.88
CA GLU A 67 36.83 8.19 33.92
C GLU A 67 35.83 8.02 32.76
N ILE A 68 35.02 9.05 32.51
CA ILE A 68 33.95 9.00 31.51
C ILE A 68 34.56 8.95 30.11
N ASP A 69 34.38 7.82 29.42
CA ASP A 69 34.66 7.74 27.98
C ASP A 69 33.57 8.48 27.19
N THR A 70 33.84 9.76 26.95
CA THR A 70 32.93 10.64 26.22
C THR A 70 32.71 10.15 24.78
N LYS A 71 33.70 9.48 24.17
CA LYS A 71 33.57 8.95 22.81
C LYS A 71 32.55 7.82 22.77
N GLN A 72 32.60 6.91 23.73
CA GLN A 72 31.66 5.80 23.81
C GLN A 72 30.21 6.26 24.07
N ILE A 73 30.02 7.33 24.85
CA ILE A 73 28.69 7.93 25.05
C ILE A 73 28.16 8.52 23.74
N ILE A 74 29.00 9.26 22.99
CA ILE A 74 28.61 9.82 21.69
C ILE A 74 28.21 8.70 20.73
N GLU A 75 28.98 7.61 20.64
CA GLU A 75 28.65 6.45 19.81
C GLU A 75 27.29 5.82 20.19
N GLN A 76 26.96 5.72 21.48
CA GLN A 76 25.63 5.23 21.90
C GLN A 76 24.51 6.21 21.53
N CYS A 77 24.75 7.53 21.63
CA CYS A 77 23.77 8.55 21.25
C CYS A 77 23.51 8.56 19.74
N GLU A 78 24.56 8.41 18.92
CA GLU A 78 24.45 8.28 17.46
C GLU A 78 23.62 7.04 17.10
N ALA A 79 23.91 5.89 17.73
CA ALA A 79 23.13 4.67 17.51
C ALA A 79 21.65 4.83 17.89
N VAL A 80 21.32 5.55 18.96
CA VAL A 80 19.92 5.87 19.31
C VAL A 80 19.27 6.75 18.25
N SER A 81 20.01 7.73 17.71
CA SER A 81 19.51 8.59 16.63
C SER A 81 19.22 7.79 15.35
N ASP A 82 20.07 6.83 15.02
CA ASP A 82 19.88 5.96 13.86
C ASP A 82 18.64 5.07 14.02
N GLU A 83 18.45 4.46 15.19
CA GLU A 83 17.24 3.68 15.49
C GLU A 83 15.98 4.54 15.45
N MET A 84 16.05 5.80 15.90
CA MET A 84 14.94 6.73 15.80
C MET A 84 14.58 7.04 14.33
N HIS A 85 15.56 7.06 13.43
CA HIS A 85 15.31 7.21 12.00
C HIS A 85 14.61 5.98 11.41
N HIS A 86 15.06 4.76 11.77
CA HIS A 86 14.38 3.53 11.35
C HIS A 86 12.94 3.46 11.84
N VAL A 87 12.68 3.91 13.08
CA VAL A 87 11.32 4.01 13.63
C VAL A 87 10.44 4.94 12.80
N ILE A 88 10.96 6.10 12.39
CA ILE A 88 10.21 7.07 11.56
C ILE A 88 9.85 6.44 10.21
N GLN A 89 10.80 5.75 9.58
CA GLN A 89 10.56 5.04 8.31
C GLN A 89 9.51 3.94 8.49
N ALA A 90 9.63 3.12 9.54
CA ALA A 90 8.65 2.09 9.84
C ALA A 90 7.25 2.70 9.99
N PHE A 91 7.06 3.81 10.72
CA PHE A 91 5.74 4.44 10.86
C PHE A 91 5.07 4.86 9.54
N GLN A 92 5.82 5.03 8.44
CA GLN A 92 5.26 5.33 7.12
C GLN A 92 4.34 4.19 6.61
N PHE A 93 4.50 2.95 7.11
CA PHE A 93 3.59 1.86 6.75
C PHE A 93 2.13 2.18 7.11
N TYR A 94 1.89 2.81 8.26
CA TYR A 94 0.53 3.15 8.71
C TYR A 94 -0.12 4.17 7.78
N ASP A 95 0.67 5.14 7.31
CA ASP A 95 0.21 6.12 6.34
C ASP A 95 -0.12 5.45 5.01
N LYS A 96 0.78 4.60 4.49
CA LYS A 96 0.57 3.80 3.26
C LYS A 96 -0.70 2.93 3.36
N LEU A 97 -0.91 2.25 4.49
CA LEU A 97 -2.09 1.42 4.74
C LEU A 97 -3.38 2.26 4.79
N SER A 98 -3.36 3.39 5.48
CA SER A 98 -4.47 4.33 5.58
C SER A 98 -4.86 4.90 4.21
N GLN A 99 -3.87 5.29 3.40
CA GLN A 99 -4.07 5.77 2.04
C GLN A 99 -4.72 4.70 1.14
N ARG A 100 -4.19 3.47 1.15
CA ARG A 100 -4.75 2.35 0.37
C ARG A 100 -6.18 2.02 0.76
N LEU A 101 -6.49 1.98 2.07
CA LEU A 101 -7.86 1.77 2.55
C LEU A 101 -8.80 2.90 2.11
N SER A 102 -8.35 4.14 2.17
CA SER A 102 -9.08 5.30 1.65
C SER A 102 -9.34 5.18 0.14
N HIS A 103 -8.37 4.71 -0.65
CA HIS A 103 -8.54 4.49 -2.09
C HIS A 103 -9.59 3.41 -2.39
N VAL A 104 -9.54 2.28 -1.69
CA VAL A 104 -10.53 1.20 -1.80
C VAL A 104 -11.92 1.71 -1.44
N SER A 105 -12.06 2.41 -0.31
CA SER A 105 -13.34 2.97 0.16
C SER A 105 -13.97 3.91 -0.87
N HIS A 106 -13.20 4.89 -1.38
CA HIS A 106 -13.69 5.81 -2.42
C HIS A 106 -14.04 5.10 -3.73
N SER A 107 -13.34 4.02 -4.07
CA SER A 107 -13.59 3.25 -5.28
C SER A 107 -14.88 2.44 -5.18
N LEU A 108 -15.14 1.85 -4.01
CA LEU A 108 -16.39 1.15 -3.70
C LEU A 108 -17.59 2.10 -3.66
N ASP A 109 -17.44 3.29 -3.08
CA ASP A 109 -18.48 4.32 -3.09
C ASP A 109 -18.79 4.79 -4.53
N ALA A 110 -17.76 5.03 -5.35
CA ALA A 110 -17.94 5.41 -6.75
C ALA A 110 -18.64 4.31 -7.57
N LEU A 111 -18.29 3.03 -7.35
CA LEU A 111 -18.98 1.90 -7.96
C LEU A 111 -20.44 1.85 -7.50
N GLY A 112 -20.70 1.97 -6.19
CA GLY A 112 -22.05 1.98 -5.62
C GLY A 112 -22.94 3.06 -6.22
N ASN A 113 -22.40 4.27 -6.38
CA ASN A 113 -23.09 5.39 -7.03
C ASN A 113 -23.36 5.14 -8.52
N LEU A 114 -22.44 4.47 -9.23
CA LEU A 114 -22.62 4.13 -10.64
C LEU A 114 -23.73 3.09 -10.83
N VAL A 115 -23.72 2.02 -10.04
CA VAL A 115 -24.69 0.92 -10.19
C VAL A 115 -26.09 1.27 -9.67
N SER A 116 -26.21 2.29 -8.83
CA SER A 116 -27.50 2.78 -8.31
C SER A 116 -28.27 3.63 -9.31
N ASP A 117 -27.64 4.08 -10.40
CA ASP A 117 -28.27 4.85 -11.47
C ASP A 117 -28.44 3.95 -12.72
N SER A 118 -29.69 3.55 -12.99
CA SER A 118 -30.00 2.69 -14.13
C SER A 118 -29.65 3.30 -15.48
N GLY A 119 -29.61 4.62 -15.63
CA GLY A 119 -29.21 5.27 -16.88
C GLY A 119 -27.70 5.25 -17.11
N ARG A 120 -26.93 5.41 -16.02
CA ARG A 120 -25.46 5.38 -16.05
C ARG A 120 -24.91 3.96 -16.11
N LEU A 121 -25.59 3.00 -15.48
CA LEU A 121 -25.20 1.59 -15.46
C LEU A 121 -24.98 1.01 -16.87
N TYR A 122 -25.86 1.32 -17.83
CA TYR A 122 -25.74 0.84 -19.21
C TYR A 122 -24.85 1.70 -20.09
N ASN A 123 -24.20 2.74 -19.56
CA ASN A 123 -23.30 3.61 -20.31
C ASN A 123 -21.84 3.13 -20.16
N PRO A 124 -21.21 2.58 -21.22
CA PRO A 124 -19.83 2.11 -21.16
C PRO A 124 -18.82 3.22 -20.83
N THR A 125 -19.12 4.48 -21.20
CA THR A 125 -18.25 5.62 -20.88
C THR A 125 -18.18 5.87 -19.38
N GLU A 126 -19.26 5.66 -18.64
CA GLU A 126 -19.26 5.83 -17.18
C GLU A 126 -18.36 4.79 -16.49
N TRP A 127 -18.31 3.57 -17.03
CA TRP A 127 -17.40 2.52 -16.56
C TRP A 127 -15.94 2.85 -16.85
N SER A 128 -15.63 3.35 -18.05
CA SER A 128 -14.27 3.80 -18.39
C SER A 128 -13.81 4.93 -17.46
N ILE A 129 -14.68 5.92 -17.18
CA ILE A 129 -14.38 7.01 -16.25
C ILE A 129 -14.13 6.48 -14.84
N LEU A 130 -14.94 5.51 -14.39
CA LEU A 130 -14.74 4.88 -13.08
C LEU A 130 -13.39 4.15 -13.02
N GLN A 131 -13.04 3.37 -14.03
CA GLN A 131 -11.76 2.66 -14.11
C GLN A 131 -10.58 3.63 -14.10
N GLU A 132 -10.62 4.69 -14.92
CA GLU A 132 -9.60 5.74 -14.93
C GLU A 132 -9.45 6.41 -13.57
N LYS A 133 -10.57 6.71 -12.89
CA LYS A 133 -10.57 7.31 -11.55
C LYS A 133 -10.01 6.36 -10.47
N ILE A 134 -10.21 5.05 -10.62
CA ILE A 134 -9.61 4.05 -9.73
C ILE A 134 -8.11 4.02 -9.98
N ILE A 135 -7.68 3.91 -11.24
CA ILE A 135 -6.26 3.80 -11.63
C ILE A 135 -5.49 5.06 -11.23
N SER A 136 -6.04 6.26 -11.44
CA SER A 136 -5.36 7.53 -11.15
C SER A 136 -5.05 7.79 -9.67
N LYS A 137 -5.61 6.98 -8.75
CA LYS A 137 -5.31 7.06 -7.32
C LYS A 137 -4.00 6.38 -6.95
N TYR A 138 -3.50 5.51 -7.82
CA TYR A 138 -2.25 4.81 -7.63
C TYR A 138 -1.18 5.56 -8.44
N SER A 139 -0.06 5.89 -7.82
CA SER A 139 1.04 6.65 -8.46
C SER A 139 2.14 5.73 -8.97
N MET A 140 2.32 4.56 -8.35
CA MET A 140 3.48 3.73 -8.62
C MET A 140 3.38 3.02 -9.98
N PRO A 141 4.47 2.97 -10.77
CA PRO A 141 4.50 2.24 -12.04
C PRO A 141 4.18 0.75 -11.90
N ALA A 142 4.60 0.13 -10.79
CA ALA A 142 4.31 -1.27 -10.51
C ALA A 142 2.79 -1.52 -10.32
N GLU A 143 2.07 -0.59 -9.69
CA GLU A 143 0.62 -0.67 -9.50
C GLU A 143 -0.13 -0.50 -10.82
N HIS A 144 0.30 0.44 -11.66
CA HIS A 144 -0.25 0.59 -13.02
C HIS A 144 -0.07 -0.68 -13.85
N HIS A 145 1.10 -1.32 -13.79
CA HIS A 145 1.35 -2.57 -14.49
C HIS A 145 0.44 -3.71 -13.99
N MET A 146 0.19 -3.78 -12.68
CA MET A 146 -0.78 -4.73 -12.12
C MET A 146 -2.20 -4.48 -12.68
N PHE A 147 -2.62 -3.22 -12.81
CA PHE A 147 -3.92 -2.88 -13.39
C PHE A 147 -4.01 -3.20 -14.89
N GLU A 148 -2.97 -2.94 -15.67
CA GLU A 148 -2.90 -3.35 -17.08
C GLU A 148 -3.07 -4.87 -17.24
N MET A 149 -2.46 -5.65 -16.35
CA MET A 149 -2.63 -7.10 -16.34
C MET A 149 -4.06 -7.54 -16.02
N VAL A 150 -4.76 -6.81 -15.14
CA VAL A 150 -6.21 -7.02 -14.91
C VAL A 150 -7.00 -6.76 -16.18
N MET A 151 -6.69 -5.67 -16.90
CA MET A 151 -7.34 -5.33 -18.17
C MET A 151 -7.07 -6.35 -19.27
N GLN A 152 -5.91 -7.02 -19.25
CA GLN A 152 -5.59 -8.15 -20.12
C GLN A 152 -6.33 -9.44 -19.73
N GLY A 153 -7.11 -9.43 -18.65
CA GLY A 153 -7.94 -10.54 -18.21
C GLY A 153 -7.26 -11.53 -17.27
N LYS A 154 -6.04 -11.23 -16.79
CA LYS A 154 -5.36 -12.07 -15.79
C LYS A 154 -6.11 -12.03 -14.46
N SER A 155 -6.05 -13.13 -13.72
CA SER A 155 -6.61 -13.20 -12.37
C SER A 155 -5.73 -12.48 -11.35
N VAL A 156 -6.33 -12.03 -10.25
CA VAL A 156 -5.60 -11.37 -9.15
C VAL A 156 -4.50 -12.28 -8.61
N ASP A 157 -4.76 -13.58 -8.44
CA ASP A 157 -3.77 -14.55 -7.98
C ASP A 157 -2.57 -14.68 -8.91
N GLU A 158 -2.79 -14.64 -10.24
CA GLU A 158 -1.69 -14.67 -11.21
C GLU A 158 -0.86 -13.40 -11.14
N ILE A 159 -1.49 -12.24 -10.98
CA ILE A 159 -0.82 -10.94 -10.90
C ILE A 159 0.06 -10.89 -9.65
N LEU A 160 -0.48 -11.25 -8.49
CA LEU A 160 0.27 -11.23 -7.23
C LEU A 160 1.47 -12.19 -7.26
N LYS A 161 1.36 -13.35 -7.92
CA LYS A 161 2.50 -14.28 -8.08
C LYS A 161 3.66 -13.71 -8.89
N HIS A 162 3.40 -12.85 -9.87
CA HIS A 162 4.43 -12.27 -10.73
C HIS A 162 5.02 -10.98 -10.15
N VAL A 163 4.23 -10.22 -9.39
CA VAL A 163 4.61 -8.85 -8.98
C VAL A 163 5.18 -8.78 -7.55
N VAL A 164 4.75 -9.66 -6.63
CA VAL A 164 5.32 -9.72 -5.28
C VAL A 164 6.85 -9.94 -5.28
N PRO A 165 7.44 -10.76 -6.17
CA PRO A 165 8.90 -10.90 -6.25
C PRO A 165 9.64 -9.66 -6.78
N GLU A 166 9.03 -8.91 -7.72
CA GLU A 166 9.65 -7.71 -8.34
C GLU A 166 9.53 -6.46 -7.47
N VAL A 167 8.43 -6.29 -6.74
CA VAL A 167 8.24 -5.14 -5.83
C VAL A 167 9.15 -5.25 -4.61
N LYS A 168 9.34 -6.45 -4.06
CA LYS A 168 10.30 -6.69 -2.97
C LYS A 168 11.76 -6.40 -3.36
N SER A 169 12.10 -6.38 -4.66
CA SER A 169 13.45 -6.03 -5.11
C SER A 169 13.61 -4.54 -5.44
N LYS A 170 12.55 -3.74 -5.40
CA LYS A 170 12.53 -2.32 -5.77
C LYS A 170 12.00 -1.38 -4.69
N ASP A 171 11.49 -1.91 -3.58
CA ASP A 171 11.04 -1.13 -2.39
C ASP A 171 12.21 -0.41 -1.66
N ASP A 172 13.46 -0.59 -2.13
CA ASP A 172 14.62 0.23 -1.76
C ASP A 172 14.55 1.66 -2.33
N ASP A 173 13.69 1.93 -3.32
CA ASP A 173 13.41 3.27 -3.81
C ASP A 173 12.21 3.85 -3.04
N VAL A 174 12.49 4.29 -1.82
CA VAL A 174 11.62 5.12 -0.98
C VAL A 174 11.10 6.29 -1.83
N GLU A 175 9.78 6.35 -2.07
CA GLU A 175 9.11 7.59 -2.50
C GLU A 175 9.25 8.61 -1.34
N LEU A 176 10.32 9.40 -1.41
CA LEU A 176 10.40 10.68 -0.73
C LEU A 176 9.28 11.56 -1.29
N PHE A 177 8.20 11.71 -0.52
CA PHE A 177 7.28 12.83 -0.66
C PHE A 177 8.01 14.16 -0.43
#